data_AF-A0A967JQ21-F1
#
_entry.id   AF-A0A967JQ21-F1
#
_cell.length_a   1.000
_cell.length_b   1.000
_cell.length_c   1.000
_cell.angle_alpha   90.00
_cell.angle_beta   90.00
_cell.angle_gamma   90.00
#
_symmetry.space_group_name_H-M   'P 1'
#
loop_
_entity.id
_entity.type
_entity.pdbx_description
1 polymer ?
#
loop_
_entity_poly.entity_id
_entity_poly.type
_entity_poly.pdbx_seq_one_letter_code
_entity_poly.pdbx_strand_id
1 'polypeptide(L)'
;MPESRYLEIDLRADGQEHFEFVEPVEVTIGYTRCARHDLDQHSLSAWEIDPDTKVLLEGMPSRDDKDHRAVTFTTTHFSNFAIAN
;
A
#
# COMPACT_ATOMS: atom_id res chain seq x y z
N MET A 1 4.91 21.62 -7.57
CA MET A 1 3.74 20.96 -6.95
C MET A 1 4.29 20.14 -5.80
N PRO A 2 3.71 20.13 -4.59
CA PRO A 2 4.21 19.20 -3.58
C PRO A 2 3.95 17.78 -4.10
N GLU A 3 5.01 16.99 -4.24
CA GLU A 3 4.87 15.58 -4.59
C GLU A 3 4.10 14.92 -3.45
N SER A 4 2.96 14.28 -3.78
CA SER A 4 2.21 13.51 -2.79
C SER A 4 3.17 12.52 -2.13
N ARG A 5 3.18 12.45 -0.79
CA ARG A 5 4.03 11.53 -0.04
C ARG A 5 3.53 10.08 -0.07
N TYR A 6 2.45 9.83 -0.80
CA TYR A 6 1.76 8.55 -0.86
C TYR A 6 1.98 7.88 -2.20
N LEU A 7 2.24 6.58 -2.18
CA LEU A 7 2.15 5.73 -3.37
C LEU A 7 0.74 5.14 -3.41
N GLU A 8 -0.06 5.55 -4.38
CA GLU A 8 -1.34 4.93 -4.66
C GLU A 8 -1.16 3.66 -5.49
N ILE A 9 -1.88 2.61 -5.14
CA ILE A 9 -1.83 1.30 -5.78
C ILE A 9 -3.26 0.85 -6.03
N ASP A 10 -3.55 0.54 -7.28
CA ASP A 10 -4.79 -0.08 -7.72
C ASP A 10 -4.51 -1.56 -7.94
N LEU A 11 -5.08 -2.42 -7.08
CA LEU A 11 -4.96 -3.87 -7.19
C LEU A 11 -6.27 -4.44 -7.75
N ARG A 12 -6.13 -5.26 -8.80
CA ARG A 12 -7.28 -5.88 -9.48
C ARG A 12 -7.03 -7.37 -9.68
N ALA A 13 -8.06 -8.17 -9.50
CA ALA A 13 -8.05 -9.59 -9.84
C ALA A 13 -8.87 -9.83 -11.11
N ASP A 14 -8.24 -10.34 -12.17
CA ASP A 14 -8.89 -10.61 -13.46
C ASP A 14 -9.67 -9.38 -14.03
N GLY A 15 -9.12 -8.19 -13.83
CA GLY A 15 -9.73 -6.93 -14.26
C GLY A 15 -10.89 -6.42 -13.39
N GLN A 16 -11.27 -7.12 -12.32
CA GLN A 16 -12.29 -6.66 -11.38
C GLN A 16 -11.73 -5.57 -10.46
N GLU A 17 -12.45 -4.45 -10.36
CA GLU A 17 -12.07 -3.29 -9.53
C GLU A 17 -12.16 -3.58 -8.03
N HIS A 18 -13.09 -4.45 -7.65
CA HIS A 18 -13.25 -4.94 -6.28
C HIS A 18 -13.32 -6.46 -6.32
N PHE A 19 -12.45 -7.10 -5.56
CA PHE A 19 -12.43 -8.56 -5.45
C PHE A 19 -12.21 -8.98 -4.00
N GLU A 20 -13.05 -9.88 -3.49
CA GLU A 20 -12.89 -10.44 -2.15
C GLU A 20 -12.28 -11.84 -2.19
N PHE A 21 -11.33 -12.07 -1.29
CA PHE A 21 -10.69 -13.35 -1.08
C PHE A 21 -11.35 -14.08 0.09
N VAL A 22 -11.54 -15.39 -0.07
CA VAL A 22 -12.03 -16.27 1.00
C VAL A 22 -11.00 -16.41 2.12
N GLU A 23 -9.71 -16.30 1.79
CA GLU A 23 -8.60 -16.32 2.74
C GLU A 23 -7.73 -15.07 2.54
N PRO A 24 -7.15 -14.49 3.61
CA PRO A 24 -6.29 -13.32 3.47
C PRO A 24 -5.08 -13.60 2.58
N VAL A 25 -4.72 -12.63 1.76
CA VAL A 25 -3.52 -12.66 0.91
C VAL A 25 -2.48 -11.68 1.42
N GLU A 26 -1.20 -12.02 1.20
CA GLU A 26 -0.08 -11.10 1.45
C GLU A 26 0.32 -10.40 0.15
N VAL A 27 0.43 -9.08 0.22
CA VAL A 27 0.92 -8.25 -0.88
C VAL A 27 2.24 -7.62 -0.46
N THR A 28 3.28 -7.80 -1.26
CA THR A 28 4.61 -7.21 -1.02
C THR A 28 4.98 -6.23 -2.11
N ILE A 29 5.35 -5.02 -1.72
CA ILE A 29 5.70 -3.93 -2.62
C ILE A 29 7.12 -3.49 -2.32
N GLY A 30 8.00 -3.73 -3.29
CA GLY A 30 9.39 -3.28 -3.25
C GLY A 30 9.51 -1.81 -3.65
N TYR A 31 10.19 -1.02 -2.81
CA TYR A 31 10.51 0.39 -3.07
C TYR A 31 12.02 0.62 -3.27
N THR A 32 12.71 -0.39 -3.82
CA THR A 32 14.16 -0.37 -4.11
C THR A 32 14.58 0.75 -5.07
N ARG A 33 13.64 1.33 -5.81
CA ARG A 33 13.88 2.44 -6.75
C ARG A 33 13.59 3.83 -6.17
N CYS A 34 12.99 3.91 -4.99
CA CYS A 34 12.67 5.18 -4.34
C CYS A 34 13.91 5.80 -3.69
N ALA A 35 13.93 7.13 -3.52
CA ALA A 35 14.98 7.81 -2.78
C ALA A 35 14.94 7.39 -1.31
N ARG A 36 16.09 6.97 -0.78
CA ARG A 36 16.18 6.34 0.55
C ARG A 36 15.94 7.33 1.70
N HIS A 37 16.28 8.61 1.49
CA HIS A 37 16.27 9.62 2.56
C HIS A 37 14.88 9.93 3.11
N ASP A 38 13.85 9.88 2.25
CA ASP A 38 12.47 10.22 2.67
C ASP A 38 11.74 9.03 3.28
N LEU A 39 12.10 7.80 2.90
CA LEU A 39 11.42 6.58 3.35
C LEU A 39 12.01 6.01 4.64
N ASP A 40 13.30 6.18 4.92
CA ASP A 40 13.94 5.58 6.10
C ASP A 40 13.58 6.31 7.41
N GLN A 41 12.97 7.51 7.33
CA GLN A 41 12.62 8.31 8.52
C GLN A 41 11.36 7.83 9.24
N HIS A 42 10.48 7.10 8.55
CA HIS A 42 9.19 6.67 9.08
C HIS A 42 8.85 5.25 8.59
N SER A 43 8.11 4.50 9.41
CA SER A 43 7.59 3.19 9.01
C SER A 43 6.48 3.38 7.98
N LEU A 44 6.54 2.61 6.90
CA LEU A 44 5.50 2.58 5.87
C LEU A 44 4.39 1.60 6.26
N SER A 45 3.17 1.96 5.94
CA SER A 45 1.97 1.15 6.16
C SER A 45 1.04 1.26 4.96
N ALA A 46 0.31 0.19 4.67
CA ALA A 46 -0.72 0.19 3.65
C ALA A 46 -2.07 0.60 4.25
N TRP A 47 -2.82 1.40 3.51
CA TRP A 47 -4.16 1.87 3.87
C TRP A 47 -5.10 1.69 2.69
N GLU A 48 -6.29 1.16 2.91
CA GLU A 48 -7.38 1.30 1.94
C GLU A 48 -7.73 2.78 1.81
N ILE A 49 -7.96 3.24 0.58
CA ILE A 49 -8.32 4.62 0.29
C ILE A 49 -9.59 4.73 -0.55
N ASP A 50 -10.32 5.82 -0.33
CA ASP A 50 -11.32 6.26 -1.28
C ASP A 50 -10.61 6.82 -2.53
N PRO A 51 -10.87 6.28 -3.74
CA PRO A 51 -10.11 6.64 -4.92
C PRO A 51 -10.35 8.08 -5.40
N ASP A 52 -11.48 8.70 -5.06
CA ASP A 52 -11.85 10.04 -5.50
C ASP A 52 -11.33 11.12 -4.54
N THR A 53 -11.49 10.88 -3.23
CA THR A 53 -11.18 11.84 -2.17
C THR A 53 -9.82 11.61 -1.53
N LYS A 54 -9.19 10.46 -1.77
CA LYS A 54 -7.92 10.01 -1.19
C LYS A 54 -7.93 9.92 0.34
N VAL A 55 -9.12 9.82 0.92
CA VAL A 55 -9.29 9.62 2.36
C VAL A 55 -8.83 8.21 2.72
N LEU A 56 -8.03 8.10 3.77
CA LEU A 56 -7.63 6.81 4.35
C LEU A 56 -8.85 6.21 5.08
N LEU A 57 -9.31 5.04 4.62
CA LEU A 57 -10.50 4.37 5.14
C LEU A 57 -10.14 3.35 6.21
N GLU A 58 -9.20 2.45 5.90
CA GLU A 58 -8.81 1.36 6.78
C GLU A 58 -7.30 1.10 6.71
N GLY A 59 -6.65 0.91 7.86
CA GLY A 59 -5.24 0.55 7.94
C GLY A 59 -5.04 -0.96 7.83
N MET A 60 -4.25 -1.41 6.87
CA MET A 60 -3.95 -2.84 6.68
C MET A 60 -2.83 -3.28 7.62
N PRO A 61 -2.90 -4.49 8.20
CA PRO A 61 -1.78 -5.09 8.92
C PRO A 61 -0.54 -5.12 8.02
N SER A 62 0.45 -4.29 8.36
CA SER A 62 1.61 -4.02 7.51
C SER A 62 2.92 -4.28 8.24
N ARG A 63 3.92 -4.79 7.52
CA ARG A 63 5.30 -4.94 7.95
C ARG A 63 6.21 -4.23 6.96
N ASP A 64 6.90 -3.22 7.44
CA ASP A 64 7.92 -2.52 6.67
C ASP A 64 9.31 -3.11 6.94
N ASP A 65 9.90 -3.68 5.89
CA ASP A 65 11.24 -4.26 5.88
C ASP A 65 12.20 -3.29 5.19
N LYS A 66 12.85 -2.44 5.99
CA LYS A 66 13.81 -1.44 5.51
C LYS A 66 15.08 -2.06 4.91
N ASP A 67 15.47 -3.25 5.37
CA ASP A 67 16.68 -3.94 4.90
C ASP A 67 16.48 -4.45 3.47
N HIS A 68 15.31 -5.05 3.20
CA HIS A 68 14.92 -5.51 1.86
C HIS A 68 14.21 -4.44 1.02
N ARG A 69 13.96 -3.26 1.61
CA ARG A 69 13.26 -2.12 1.00
C ARG A 69 11.91 -2.54 0.42
N ALA A 70 11.10 -3.19 1.26
CA ALA A 70 9.79 -3.68 0.89
C ALA A 70 8.78 -3.48 2.03
N VAL A 71 7.53 -3.18 1.67
CA VAL A 71 6.40 -3.21 2.61
C VAL A 71 5.51 -4.39 2.25
N THR A 72 5.17 -5.21 3.23
CA THR A 72 4.22 -6.31 3.08
C THR A 72 2.97 -5.99 3.87
N PHE A 73 1.79 -6.18 3.30
CA PHE A 73 0.53 -6.06 4.02
C PHE A 73 -0.42 -7.22 3.72
N THR A 74 -1.29 -7.52 4.68
CA THR A 74 -2.30 -8.57 4.56
C THR A 74 -3.66 -7.94 4.29
N THR A 75 -4.39 -8.46 3.31
CA THR A 75 -5.76 -8.01 2.98
C THR A 75 -6.65 -9.19 2.60
N THR A 76 -7.95 -9.05 2.82
CA THR A 76 -8.97 -9.99 2.30
C THR A 76 -9.64 -9.48 1.03
N HIS A 77 -9.21 -8.33 0.49
CA HIS A 77 -9.79 -7.77 -0.72
C HIS A 77 -8.77 -6.99 -1.55
N PHE A 78 -9.02 -6.91 -2.85
CA PHE A 78 -8.36 -6.00 -3.77
C PHE A 78 -9.27 -4.82 -4.09
N SER A 79 -8.70 -3.63 -3.97
CA SER A 79 -9.31 -2.31 -4.18
C SER A 79 -8.19 -1.27 -4.36
N ASN A 80 -8.40 -0.03 -3.91
CA ASN A 80 -7.42 1.04 -3.95
C ASN A 80 -6.71 1.17 -2.59
N PHE A 81 -5.38 1.17 -2.63
CA PHE A 81 -4.55 1.32 -1.45
C PHE A 81 -3.57 2.48 -1.59
N ALA A 82 -3.14 3.04 -0.47
CA ALA A 82 -2.00 3.95 -0.37
C ALA A 82 -0.92 3.36 0.54
N ILE A 83 0.35 3.50 0.15
CA ILE A 83 1.47 3.34 1.07
C ILE A 83 1.79 4.70 1.68
N ALA A 84 1.65 4.78 3.00
CA ALA A 84 1.70 6.00 3.79
C ALA A 84 2.58 5.82 5.04
N ASN A 85 3.02 6.95 5.61
CA ASN A 85 3.84 7.01 6.83
C ASN A 85 3.14 7.72 7.99
#